data_AF-A0A4Y5YEX2-F1
#
_entry.id   AF-A0A4Y5YEX2-F1
#
_cell.length_a   1.000
_cell.length_b   1.000
_cell.length_c   1.000
_cell.angle_alpha   90.00
_cell.angle_beta   90.00
_cell.angle_gamma   90.00
#
_symmetry.space_group_name_H-M   'P 1'
#
loop_
_entity.id
_entity.type
_entity.pdbx_description
1 polymer ?
#
loop_
_entity_poly.entity_id
_entity_poly.type
_entity_poly.pdbx_seq_one_letter_code
_entity_poly.pdbx_strand_id
1 'polypeptide(L)'
;MRSFIAIILVGLLFVLALLFGAKNEQVVTLSYFIAEGQYRLPVVLAVVFFSGFIISWIFACYHIIKLKLALRKSNKALKKLTAADTTSVAVTPKDQAA
;
A
#
# COMPACT_ATOMS: atom_id res chain seq x y z
N MET A 1 -0.91 -2.69 20.19
CA MET A 1 -0.59 -1.53 21.03
C MET A 1 0.51 -0.65 20.44
N ARG A 2 1.70 -1.19 20.08
CA ARG A 2 2.80 -0.41 19.48
C ARG A 2 2.41 0.38 18.21
N SER A 3 1.62 -0.22 17.31
CA SER A 3 1.14 0.46 16.08
C SER A 3 0.18 1.60 16.36
N PHE A 4 -0.60 1.54 17.45
CA PHE A 4 -1.55 2.59 17.81
C PHE A 4 -0.82 3.85 18.31
N ILE A 5 0.20 3.66 19.15
CA ILE A 5 1.08 4.73 19.62
C ILE A 5 1.82 5.38 18.44
N ALA A 6 2.33 4.57 17.50
CA ALA A 6 2.99 5.07 16.30
C ALA A 6 2.05 5.94 15.44
N ILE A 7 0.78 5.52 15.25
CA ILE A 7 -0.22 6.30 14.51
C ILE A 7 -0.52 7.63 15.19
N ILE A 8 -0.69 7.63 16.52
CA ILE A 8 -0.92 8.88 17.28
C ILE A 8 0.28 9.81 17.14
N LEU A 9 1.50 9.29 17.30
CA LEU A 9 2.72 10.09 17.20
C LEU A 9 2.88 10.71 15.81
N VAL A 10 2.66 9.91 14.75
CA VAL A 10 2.69 10.40 13.37
C VAL A 10 1.59 11.43 13.13
N GLY A 11 0.37 11.20 13.63
CA GLY A 11 -0.73 12.15 13.55
C GLY A 11 -0.42 13.48 14.25
N LEU A 12 0.19 13.43 15.44
CA LEU A 12 0.60 14.64 16.16
C LEU A 12 1.67 15.41 15.40
N LEU A 13 2.71 14.74 14.90
CA LEU A 13 3.75 15.35 14.06
C LEU A 13 3.16 15.96 12.79
N PHE A 14 2.15 15.31 12.20
CA PHE A 14 1.46 15.82 11.02
C PHE A 14 0.69 17.11 11.32
N VAL A 15 -0.04 17.18 12.43
CA VAL A 15 -0.73 18.41 12.86
C VAL A 15 0.27 19.53 13.12
N LEU A 16 1.40 19.23 13.78
CA LEU A 16 2.47 20.22 13.99
C LEU A 16 3.03 20.72 12.66
N ALA A 17 3.28 19.85 11.69
CA ALA A 17 3.75 20.23 10.36
C ALA A 17 2.73 21.13 9.64
N LEU A 18 1.43 20.82 9.72
CA LEU A 18 0.38 21.68 9.17
C LEU A 18 0.36 23.07 9.84
N LEU A 19 0.53 23.12 11.16
CA LEU A 19 0.54 24.38 11.90
C LEU A 19 1.77 25.23 11.56
N PHE A 20 2.95 24.61 11.49
CA PHE A 20 4.18 25.28 11.03
C PHE A 20 4.05 25.76 9.58
N GLY A 21 3.44 24.94 8.71
CA GLY A 21 3.13 25.34 7.34
C GLY A 21 2.15 26.52 7.30
N ALA A 22 1.09 26.50 8.09
CA ALA A 22 0.09 27.57 8.11
C ALA A 22 0.70 28.92 8.55
N LYS A 23 1.64 28.90 9.49
CA LYS A 23 2.35 30.09 9.99
C LYS A 23 3.51 30.55 9.11
N ASN A 24 3.90 29.75 8.13
CA ASN A 24 4.98 30.09 7.23
C ASN A 24 4.43 30.89 6.03
N GLU A 25 4.60 32.22 6.11
CA GLU A 25 4.21 33.17 5.05
C GLU A 25 5.28 33.34 3.97
N GLN A 26 6.34 32.53 3.97
CA GLN A 26 7.42 32.66 3.00
C GLN A 26 6.90 32.35 1.59
N VAL A 27 7.10 33.29 0.69
CA VAL A 27 6.76 33.14 -0.73
C VAL A 27 8.02 32.72 -1.50
N VAL A 28 7.83 31.80 -2.44
CA VAL A 28 8.86 31.35 -3.38
C VAL A 28 8.39 31.54 -4.81
N THR A 29 9.31 31.96 -5.67
CA THR A 29 9.12 32.03 -7.11
C THR A 29 9.33 30.65 -7.72
N LEU A 30 8.34 30.13 -8.43
CA LEU A 30 8.49 28.97 -9.31
C LEU A 30 8.49 29.43 -10.77
N SER A 31 9.63 29.35 -11.42
CA SER A 31 9.78 29.63 -12.84
C SER A 31 9.40 28.38 -13.65
N TYR A 32 8.19 28.36 -14.21
CA TYR A 32 7.78 27.36 -15.19
C TYR A 32 8.25 27.78 -16.58
N PHE A 33 8.30 26.83 -17.53
CA PHE A 33 8.81 27.05 -18.89
C PHE A 33 8.20 28.24 -19.65
N ILE A 34 7.00 28.69 -19.28
CA ILE A 34 6.25 29.76 -19.96
C ILE A 34 5.93 30.95 -19.03
N ALA A 35 6.02 30.78 -17.71
CA ALA A 35 5.68 31.83 -16.75
C ALA A 35 6.28 31.58 -15.36
N GLU A 36 6.52 32.65 -14.62
CA GLU A 36 6.90 32.58 -13.20
C GLU A 36 5.66 32.78 -12.32
N GLY A 37 5.48 31.94 -11.30
CA GLY A 37 4.40 32.05 -10.33
C GLY A 37 4.94 32.18 -8.91
N GLN A 38 4.32 33.05 -8.11
CA GLN A 38 4.66 33.28 -6.71
C GLN A 38 3.72 32.47 -5.82
N TYR A 39 4.26 31.55 -5.03
CA TYR A 39 3.48 30.67 -4.17
C TYR A 39 4.04 30.62 -2.76
N ARG A 40 3.17 30.46 -1.76
CA ARG A 40 3.63 30.20 -0.38
C ARG A 40 4.33 28.85 -0.35
N LEU A 41 5.55 28.82 0.20
CA LEU A 41 6.40 27.63 0.33
C LEU A 41 5.64 26.38 0.85
N PRO A 42 4.77 26.49 1.87
CA PRO A 42 4.04 25.33 2.40
C PRO A 42 3.04 24.73 1.40
N VAL A 43 2.44 25.56 0.53
CA VAL A 43 1.49 25.09 -0.48
C VAL A 43 2.21 24.27 -1.54
N VAL A 44 3.35 24.76 -2.01
CA VAL A 44 4.18 24.04 -2.99
C VAL A 44 4.61 22.70 -2.41
N LEU A 45 5.11 22.69 -1.17
CA LEU A 45 5.54 21.46 -0.52
C LEU A 45 4.39 20.47 -0.33
N ALA A 46 3.21 20.95 0.09
CA ALA A 46 2.03 20.11 0.24
C ALA A 46 1.62 19.47 -1.09
N VAL A 47 1.53 20.25 -2.17
CA VAL A 47 1.15 19.75 -3.50
C VAL A 47 2.14 18.70 -4.00
N VAL A 48 3.45 18.94 -3.86
CA VAL A 48 4.49 17.98 -4.29
C VAL A 48 4.46 16.72 -3.43
N PHE A 49 4.31 16.86 -2.11
CA PHE A 49 4.23 15.72 -1.19
C PHE A 49 3.00 14.85 -1.47
N PHE A 50 1.81 15.44 -1.56
CA PHE A 50 0.58 14.70 -1.80
C PHE A 50 0.54 14.08 -3.20
N SER A 51 1.03 14.77 -4.22
CA SER A 51 1.12 14.20 -5.57
C SER A 51 2.07 13.00 -5.60
N GLY A 52 3.26 13.10 -5.00
CA GLY A 52 4.17 11.97 -4.82
C GLY A 52 3.55 10.82 -4.03
N PHE A 53 2.88 11.13 -2.92
CA PHE A 53 2.20 10.12 -2.08
C PHE A 53 1.10 9.39 -2.86
N ILE A 54 0.26 10.09 -3.62
CA ILE A 54 -0.79 9.48 -4.44
C ILE A 54 -0.18 8.55 -5.49
N ILE A 55 0.88 8.99 -6.18
CA ILE A 55 1.58 8.16 -7.16
C ILE A 55 2.10 6.89 -6.50
N SER A 56 2.85 7.01 -5.40
CA SER A 56 3.36 5.86 -4.66
C SER A 56 2.24 4.93 -4.15
N TRP A 57 1.12 5.50 -3.70
CA TRP A 57 -0.03 4.75 -3.23
C TRP A 57 -0.66 3.91 -4.35
N ILE A 58 -0.81 4.47 -5.55
CA ILE A 58 -1.33 3.76 -6.72
C ILE A 58 -0.44 2.55 -7.05
N PHE A 59 0.88 2.75 -7.10
CA PHE A 59 1.84 1.66 -7.32
C PHE A 59 1.76 0.59 -6.24
N ALA A 60 1.75 0.99 -4.96
CA ALA A 60 1.65 0.06 -3.84
C ALA A 60 0.35 -0.76 -3.90
N CYS A 61 -0.79 -0.12 -4.13
CA CYS A 61 -2.08 -0.78 -4.29
C CYS A 61 -2.05 -1.80 -5.43
N TYR A 62 -1.53 -1.43 -6.60
CA TYR A 62 -1.40 -2.33 -7.74
C TYR A 62 -0.59 -3.59 -7.39
N HIS A 63 0.59 -3.42 -6.79
CA HIS A 63 1.45 -4.54 -6.40
C HIS A 63 0.80 -5.44 -5.35
N ILE A 64 0.16 -4.86 -4.33
CA ILE A 64 -0.53 -5.61 -3.27
C ILE A 64 -1.67 -6.44 -3.86
N ILE A 65 -2.50 -5.86 -4.74
CA ILE A 65 -3.61 -6.56 -5.37
C ILE A 65 -3.08 -7.73 -6.22
N LYS A 66 -2.08 -7.48 -7.06
CA LYS A 66 -1.44 -8.52 -7.88
C LYS A 66 -0.92 -9.67 -7.02
N LEU A 67 -0.22 -9.36 -5.92
CA LEU A 67 0.33 -10.35 -5.00
C LEU A 67 -0.77 -11.16 -4.31
N LYS A 68 -1.84 -10.50 -3.82
CA LYS A 68 -2.99 -11.18 -3.21
C LYS A 68 -3.70 -12.10 -4.20
N LEU A 69 -3.84 -11.71 -5.46
CA LEU A 69 -4.44 -12.56 -6.50
C LEU A 69 -3.57 -13.78 -6.82
N ALA A 70 -2.24 -13.59 -6.93
CA ALA A 70 -1.30 -14.69 -7.14
C ALA A 70 -1.37 -15.70 -5.98
N LEU A 71 -1.35 -15.23 -4.73
CA LEU A 71 -1.50 -16.07 -3.54
C LEU A 71 -2.81 -16.86 -3.54
N ARG A 72 -3.94 -16.23 -3.93
CA ARG A 72 -5.23 -16.92 -4.02
C ARG A 72 -5.22 -18.01 -5.09
N LYS A 73 -4.61 -17.76 -6.25
CA LYS A 73 -4.50 -18.76 -7.33
C LYS A 73 -3.64 -19.95 -6.90
N SER A 74 -2.45 -19.70 -6.35
CA SER A 74 -1.56 -20.76 -5.89
C SER A 74 -2.20 -21.61 -4.78
N ASN A 75 -2.84 -20.98 -3.79
CA ASN A 75 -3.53 -21.72 -2.73
C ASN A 75 -4.70 -22.57 -3.26
N LYS A 76 -5.42 -22.12 -4.29
CA LYS A 76 -6.47 -22.93 -4.93
C LYS A 76 -5.88 -24.14 -5.68
N ALA A 77 -4.73 -23.97 -6.34
CA ALA A 77 -4.06 -25.08 -7.02
C ALA A 77 -3.57 -26.13 -6.03
N LEU A 78 -2.93 -25.71 -4.93
CA LEU A 78 -2.49 -26.62 -3.86
C LEU A 78 -3.65 -27.42 -3.27
N LYS A 79 -4.79 -26.78 -2.98
CA LYS A 79 -5.98 -27.47 -2.46
C LYS A 79 -6.55 -28.53 -3.41
N LYS A 80 -6.45 -28.31 -4.73
CA LYS A 80 -6.92 -29.30 -5.73
C LYS A 80 -6.00 -30.52 -5.77
N LEU A 81 -4.69 -30.29 -5.71
CA LEU A 81 -3.69 -31.37 -5.71
C LEU A 81 -3.79 -32.22 -4.44
N THR A 82 -3.88 -31.60 -3.26
CA THR A 82 -4.01 -32.35 -2.00
C THR A 82 -5.35 -33.09 -1.87
N ALA A 83 -6.44 -32.55 -2.41
CA ALA A 83 -7.73 -33.25 -2.44
C ALA A 83 -7.71 -34.47 -3.40
N ALA A 84 -6.99 -34.38 -4.52
CA ALA A 84 -6.82 -35.50 -5.45
C ALA A 84 -5.94 -36.61 -4.86
N ASP A 85 -4.84 -36.26 -4.18
CA ASP A 85 -3.98 -37.24 -3.49
C ASP A 85 -4.69 -37.94 -2.32
N THR A 86 -5.57 -37.24 -1.59
CA THR A 86 -6.35 -37.88 -0.51
C THR A 86 -7.36 -38.91 -1.06
N THR A 87 -7.83 -38.71 -2.29
CA THR A 87 -8.79 -39.61 -2.94
C THR A 87 -8.11 -40.82 -3.57
N SER A 88 -6.85 -40.70 -4.04
CA SER A 88 -6.10 -41.84 -4.61
C SER A 88 -5.58 -42.81 -3.54
N VAL A 89 -5.35 -42.36 -2.30
CA VAL A 89 -4.94 -43.22 -1.17
C VAL A 89 -6.12 -43.97 -0.54
N ALA A 90 -7.35 -43.46 -0.67
CA ALA A 90 -8.55 -44.07 -0.10
C ALA A 90 -9.12 -45.26 -0.93
N VAL A 91 -8.57 -45.56 -2.11
CA VAL A 91 -9.07 -46.61 -3.03
C VAL A 91 -8.30 -47.94 -2.91
N THR A 92 -7.56 -48.18 -1.82
CA THR A 92 -7.12 -49.54 -1.47
C THR A 92 -7.86 -50.12 -0.26
N PRO A 93 -9.20 -50.34 -0.32
CA PRO A 93 -9.84 -51.29 0.57
C PRO A 93 -9.53 -52.70 0.06
N LYS A 94 -8.57 -53.34 0.72
CA LYS A 94 -8.64 -54.75 1.15
C LYS A 94 -9.62 -55.63 0.34
N ASP A 95 -9.20 -56.10 -0.84
CA ASP A 95 -9.86 -57.19 -1.57
C ASP A 95 -8.84 -58.24 -2.03
N GLN A 96 -8.01 -58.68 -1.09
CA GLN A 96 -7.20 -59.91 -1.18
C GLN A 96 -7.34 -60.65 0.16
N ALA A 97 -8.54 -61.12 0.44
CA ALA A 97 -8.81 -62.11 1.47
C ALA A 97 -10.07 -62.89 1.08
N ALA A 98 -9.92 -63.80 0.13
CA ALA A 98 -10.80 -64.94 -0.11
C ALA A 98 -9.98 -66.04 -0.79
#